data_AF-Q9R1J3-F1
#
_entry.id   AF-Q9R1J3-F1
#
_cell.length_a   1.000
_cell.length_b   1.000
_cell.length_c   1.000
_cell.angle_alpha   90.00
_cell.angle_beta   90.00
_cell.angle_gamma   90.00
#
_symmetry.space_group_name_H-M   'P 1'
#
loop_
_entity.id
_entity.type
_entity.pdbx_description
1 polymer ?
#
loop_
_entity_poly.entity_id
_entity_poly.type
_entity_poly.pdbx_seq_one_letter_code
_entity_poly.pdbx_strand_id
1 'polypeptide(L)' 'MTEEYRVPDGMVGLIIGRGGEQINKIQQDSGCKVQISP' A
#
# COMPACT_ATOMS: atom_id res chain seq x y z
N MET A 1 -8.62 6.28 12.62
CA MET A 1 -9.36 6.75 11.43
C MET A 1 -8.81 5.99 10.25
N THR A 2 -9.67 5.41 9.42
CA THR A 2 -9.27 4.58 8.28
C THR A 2 -9.92 5.18 7.04
N GLU A 3 -9.15 5.28 5.96
CA GLU A 3 -9.61 5.77 4.67
C GLU A 3 -9.42 4.65 3.64
N GLU A 4 -10.40 4.51 2.74
CA GLU A 4 -10.40 3.50 1.69
C GLU A 4 -10.16 4.16 0.34
N TYR A 5 -9.19 3.62 -0.41
CA TYR A 5 -8.85 4.09 -1.74
C TYR A 5 -8.93 2.92 -2.71
N ARG A 6 -9.73 3.07 -3.78
CA ARG A 6 -9.85 2.06 -4.84
C ARG A 6 -8.71 2.21 -5.83
N VAL A 7 -8.07 1.09 -6.14
CA VAL A 7 -7.00 1.03 -7.14
C VAL A 7 -7.29 -0.09 -8.12
N PRO A 8 -6.91 0.05 -9.41
CA PRO A 8 -7.01 -1.05 -10.36
C PRO A 8 -6.12 -2.23 -9.93
N ASP A 9 -6.62 -3.46 -10.08
CA ASP A 9 -5.92 -4.69 -9.67
C ASP A 9 -4.51 -4.80 -10.26
N GLY A 10 -4.35 -4.41 -11.54
CA GLY A 10 -3.06 -4.44 -12.23
C GLY A 10 -2.01 -3.48 -11.65
N MET A 11 -2.42 -2.51 -10.83
CA MET A 11 -1.53 -1.54 -10.19
C MET A 11 -1.13 -1.93 -8.77
N VAL A 12 -1.78 -2.92 -8.16
CA VAL A 12 -1.53 -3.35 -6.78
C VAL A 12 -0.06 -3.76 -6.59
N GLY A 13 0.50 -4.52 -7.54
CA GLY A 13 1.90 -4.93 -7.47
C GLY A 13 2.89 -3.76 -7.50
N LEU A 14 2.56 -2.68 -8.21
CA LEU A 14 3.39 -1.47 -8.27
C LEU A 14 3.45 -0.79 -6.91
N ILE A 15 2.29 -0.66 -6.24
CA ILE A 15 2.15 -0.03 -4.91
C ILE A 15 2.88 -0.84 -3.83
N ILE A 16 2.81 -2.18 -3.91
CA ILE A 16 3.52 -3.06 -2.96
C ILE A 16 5.03 -2.96 -3.16
N GLY A 17 5.48 -2.93 -4.42
CA GLY A 17 6.89 -3.01 -4.78
C GLY A 17 7.48 -4.41 -4.55
N ARG A 18 8.73 -4.63 -5.01
CA ARG A 18 9.39 -5.93 -4.87
C ARG A 18 9.61 -6.27 -3.39
N GLY A 19 9.08 -7.42 -2.95
CA GLY A 19 9.20 -7.84 -1.56
C GLY A 19 8.51 -6.92 -0.54
N GLY A 20 7.59 -6.05 -0.98
CA GLY A 20 6.93 -5.09 -0.10
C GLY A 20 7.75 -3.83 0.21
N GLU A 21 8.86 -3.57 -0.49
CA GLU A 21 9.73 -2.42 -0.23
C GLU A 21 8.96 -1.08 -0.25
N GLN A 22 8.10 -0.87 -1.27
CA GLN A 22 7.44 0.41 -1.47
C GLN A 22 6.33 0.64 -0.43
N ILE A 23 5.49 -0.37 -0.15
CA ILE A 23 4.46 -0.28 0.89
C ILE A 23 5.07 -0.11 2.29
N ASN A 24 6.20 -0.77 2.58
CA ASN A 24 6.90 -0.59 3.86
C ASN A 24 7.44 0.82 4.01
N LYS A 25 8.01 1.39 2.95
CA LYS A 25 8.44 2.78 2.93
C LYS A 25 7.26 3.74 3.16
N ILE A 26 6.14 3.54 2.48
CA ILE A 26 4.93 4.37 2.67
C ILE A 26 4.48 4.34 4.14
N GLN A 27 4.44 3.15 4.74
CA GLN A 27 4.07 3.00 6.15
C GLN A 27 5.07 3.69 7.10
N GLN A 28 6.37 3.58 6.82
CA GLN A 28 7.42 4.23 7.62
C GLN A 28 7.35 5.75 7.52
N ASP A 29 7.22 6.27 6.30
CA ASP A 29 7.21 7.72 6.03
C ASP A 29 5.93 8.39 6.57
N SER A 30 4.79 7.70 6.49
CA SER A 30 3.49 8.21 6.96
C SER A 30 3.18 7.89 8.43
N GLY A 31 3.89 6.94 9.04
CA GLY A 31 3.55 6.36 10.34
C GLY A 31 2.21 5.61 10.36
N CYS A 32 1.61 5.38 9.19
CA CYS A 32 0.31 4.73 9.06
C CYS A 32 0.48 3.23 8.77
N LYS A 33 -0.57 2.45 9.05
CA LYS A 33 -0.67 1.05 8.65
C LYS A 33 -1.47 0.96 7.36
N VAL A 34 -0.87 0.39 6.32
CA VAL A 34 -1.51 0.22 5.01
C VAL A 34 -1.85 -1.26 4.85
N GLN A 35 -3.11 -1.54 4.49
CA GLN A 35 -3.59 -2.90 4.22
C GLN A 35 -4.24 -2.94 2.86
N ILE A 36 -4.02 -4.05 2.15
CA ILE A 36 -4.62 -4.30 0.84
C ILE A 36 -5.65 -5.41 1.03
N SER A 37 -6.90 -5.12 0.67
CA SER A 37 -7.98 -6.08 0.64
C SER A 37 -8.42 -6.34 -0.80
N PRO A 38 -8.87 -7.56 -1.13
CA PRO A 38 -9.56 -7.84 -2.39
C PRO A 38 -10.82 -6.98 -2.57
#